data_AF-A0A5J9USU0-F1
#
_entry.id   AF-A0A5J9USU0-F1
#
_cell.length_a   1.000
_cell.length_b   1.000
_cell.length_c   1.000
_cell.angle_alpha   90.00
_cell.angle_beta   90.00
_cell.angle_gamma   90.00
#
_symmetry.space_group_name_H-M   'P 1'
#
loop_
_entity.id
_entity.type
_entity.pdbx_description
1 polymer ?
#
loop_
_entity_poly.entity_id
_entity_poly.type
_entity_poly.pdbx_seq_one_letter_code
_entity_poly.pdbx_strand_id
1 'polypeptide(L)'
;MKVKCTGSRRQHPNCPPKMMDCPAYCPQSCYVDCNLCKPVCVCSVPGACGDPRFIGGDGNAFFFHGRRDADFCIVSDRDLHINAHFIGKRGADGMSRDFTWIQAIAVLFDGGRHQLYVGARKTAKWDDDVDRLELTLDGEPVHLPDGADAKWTSAAVPALSVSSTKAANGVLVVLDGKFKIRANAVPITEEDSRVHGYGVTADDCLAHLDLAFKFETLTGDVHGVVGQTYRSDYVNHFDVKASMPTMGGESNFSTSSLFAADCAVARFGPAGRHDDGAAVISELAGVTCASGMSGQGVVCKK
;
A
#
# COMPACT_ATOMS: atom_id res chain seq x y z
N MET A 1 0.94 20.80 0.11
CA MET A 1 2.24 20.31 0.62
C MET A 1 3.33 20.48 -0.44
N LYS A 2 4.58 20.68 -0.02
CA LYS A 2 5.75 20.64 -0.90
C LYS A 2 6.66 19.48 -0.53
N VAL A 3 7.21 18.82 -1.54
CA VAL A 3 8.08 17.64 -1.40
C VAL A 3 9.40 17.89 -2.13
N LYS A 4 10.46 17.20 -1.72
CA LYS A 4 11.77 17.26 -2.39
C LYS A 4 12.37 15.86 -2.46
N CYS A 5 13.27 15.66 -3.42
CA CYS A 5 14.09 14.46 -3.41
C CYS A 5 15.07 14.52 -2.23
N THR A 6 15.07 13.49 -1.39
CA THR A 6 16.02 13.31 -0.28
C THR A 6 17.09 12.32 -0.74
N GLY A 7 18.28 12.82 -1.08
CA GLY A 7 19.37 12.00 -1.61
C GLY A 7 20.52 12.86 -2.14
N SER A 8 21.68 12.26 -2.35
CA SER A 8 22.81 13.01 -2.91
C SER A 8 22.63 13.21 -4.41
N ARG A 9 23.19 14.30 -4.95
CA ARG A 9 23.25 14.54 -6.41
C ARG A 9 23.95 13.41 -7.18
N ARG A 10 24.74 12.57 -6.50
CA ARG A 10 25.36 11.37 -7.11
C ARG A 10 24.35 10.24 -7.33
N GLN A 11 23.33 10.13 -6.47
CA GLN A 11 22.26 9.13 -6.61
C GLN A 11 21.22 9.57 -7.64
N HIS A 12 20.92 10.87 -7.69
CA HIS A 12 19.94 11.42 -8.62
C HIS A 12 20.52 12.64 -9.37
N PRO A 13 21.41 12.42 -10.36
CA PRO A 13 22.11 13.51 -11.06
C PRO A 13 21.17 14.50 -11.74
N ASN A 14 20.07 13.96 -12.27
CA ASN A 14 19.09 14.70 -13.05
C ASN A 14 17.96 15.29 -12.20
N CYS A 15 17.95 15.04 -10.88
CA CYS A 15 16.94 15.59 -9.98
C CYS A 15 17.55 16.50 -8.92
N PRO A 16 17.56 17.83 -9.13
CA PRO A 16 18.07 18.76 -8.12
C PRO A 16 17.19 18.72 -6.86
N PRO A 17 17.75 19.00 -5.68
CA PRO A 17 17.02 19.06 -4.41
C PRO A 17 16.16 20.34 -4.32
N LYS A 18 15.19 20.47 -5.22
CA LYS A 18 14.23 21.57 -5.28
C LYS A 18 12.90 21.14 -4.70
N MET A 19 12.23 22.04 -4.00
CA MET A 19 10.86 21.84 -3.54
C MET A 19 9.90 21.81 -4.74
N MET A 20 9.05 20.80 -4.80
CA MET A 20 8.01 20.58 -5.80
C MET A 20 6.65 20.55 -5.12
N ASP A 21 5.65 21.15 -5.74
CA ASP A 21 4.29 21.13 -5.25
C ASP A 21 3.63 19.77 -5.53
N CYS A 22 2.90 19.24 -4.55
CA CYS A 22 2.08 18.06 -4.79
C CYS A 22 0.98 18.37 -5.83
N PRO A 23 0.59 17.39 -6.68
CA PRO A 23 -0.55 17.54 -7.55
C PRO A 23 -1.82 17.95 -6.80
N ALA A 24 -2.66 18.77 -7.45
CA ALA A 24 -3.86 19.33 -6.83
C ALA A 24 -4.88 18.29 -6.35
N TYR A 25 -4.88 17.10 -6.95
CA TYR A 25 -5.75 15.99 -6.58
C TYR A 25 -5.18 15.11 -5.44
N CYS A 26 -3.97 15.38 -4.96
CA CYS A 26 -3.37 14.73 -3.79
C CYS A 26 -2.53 15.73 -2.96
N PRO A 27 -3.07 16.89 -2.59
CA PRO A 27 -2.28 18.03 -2.13
C PRO A 27 -1.53 17.79 -0.82
N GLN A 28 -1.90 16.73 -0.08
CA GLN A 28 -1.32 16.32 1.20
C GLN A 28 -0.79 14.86 1.19
N SER A 29 -0.83 14.16 0.06
CA SER A 29 -0.50 12.72 -0.02
C SER A 29 0.35 12.41 -1.27
N CYS A 30 1.52 13.04 -1.33
CA CYS A 30 2.48 12.83 -2.41
C CYS A 30 3.92 12.71 -1.90
N TYR A 31 4.81 12.17 -2.73
CA TYR A 31 6.27 12.13 -2.52
C TYR A 31 7.01 12.34 -3.84
N VAL A 32 8.31 12.64 -3.82
CA VAL A 32 9.09 12.74 -5.07
C VAL A 32 9.59 11.36 -5.47
N ASP A 33 9.27 10.93 -6.68
CA ASP A 33 10.05 9.89 -7.35
C ASP A 33 11.33 10.55 -7.87
N CYS A 34 12.44 10.30 -7.18
CA CYS A 34 13.73 10.91 -7.50
C CYS A 34 14.32 10.44 -8.84
N ASN A 35 13.91 9.27 -9.36
CA ASN A 35 14.36 8.78 -10.66
C ASN A 35 13.63 9.50 -11.79
N LEU A 36 12.33 9.75 -11.61
CA LEU A 36 11.50 10.47 -12.57
C LEU A 36 11.51 11.99 -12.36
N CYS A 37 12.12 12.46 -11.27
CA CYS A 37 12.15 13.84 -10.80
C CYS A 37 10.78 14.54 -10.82
N LYS A 38 9.74 13.85 -10.34
CA LYS A 38 8.38 14.38 -10.30
C LYS A 38 7.67 13.99 -9.00
N PRO A 39 6.74 14.81 -8.51
CA PRO A 39 5.87 14.42 -7.41
C PRO A 39 4.88 13.36 -7.89
N VAL A 40 4.65 12.35 -7.05
CA VAL A 40 3.78 11.20 -7.28
C VAL A 40 2.85 11.05 -6.08
N CYS A 41 1.56 10.88 -6.35
CA CYS A 41 0.57 10.65 -5.32
C CYS A 41 0.64 9.21 -4.81
N VAL A 42 0.48 9.02 -3.51
CA VAL A 42 0.50 7.68 -2.88
C VAL A 42 -0.54 6.75 -3.50
N CYS A 43 -1.75 7.26 -3.75
CA CYS A 43 -2.86 6.49 -4.31
C CYS A 43 -2.87 6.38 -5.84
N SER A 44 -1.74 6.65 -6.50
CA SER A 44 -1.57 6.58 -7.96
C SER A 44 -0.46 5.61 -8.40
N VAL A 45 0.05 4.81 -7.47
CA VAL A 45 1.05 3.77 -7.69
C VAL A 45 0.55 2.45 -7.10
N PRO A 46 1.20 1.31 -7.39
CA PRO A 46 0.77 0.03 -6.83
C PRO A 46 0.63 0.10 -5.31
N GLY A 47 -0.50 -0.39 -4.79
CA GLY A 47 -0.93 -0.02 -3.45
C GLY A 47 -2.44 -0.12 -3.26
N ALA A 48 -2.93 0.44 -2.17
CA ALA A 48 -4.34 0.44 -1.79
C ALA A 48 -4.70 1.75 -1.06
N CYS A 49 -5.82 2.36 -1.42
CA CYS A 49 -6.33 3.55 -0.73
C CYS A 49 -7.86 3.52 -0.67
N GLY A 50 -8.45 4.23 0.29
CA GLY A 50 -9.91 4.36 0.41
C GLY A 50 -10.61 3.01 0.60
N ASP A 51 -11.69 2.77 -0.17
CA ASP A 51 -12.69 1.71 0.08
C ASP A 51 -12.47 0.35 -0.63
N PRO A 52 -11.41 -0.37 -0.25
CA PRO A 52 -10.08 -0.13 -0.79
C PRO A 52 -10.05 -0.33 -2.31
N ARG A 53 -9.63 0.74 -2.99
CA ARG A 53 -9.20 0.71 -4.38
C ARG A 53 -7.72 0.36 -4.43
N PHE A 54 -7.41 -0.73 -5.11
CA PHE A 54 -6.06 -1.18 -5.38
C PHE A 54 -5.56 -0.70 -6.74
N ILE A 55 -4.24 -0.55 -6.85
CA ILE A 55 -3.52 -0.48 -8.12
C ILE A 55 -2.56 -1.66 -8.14
N GLY A 56 -2.62 -2.47 -9.20
CA GLY A 56 -1.75 -3.63 -9.40
C GLY A 56 -0.36 -3.26 -9.93
N GLY A 57 0.55 -4.22 -9.93
CA GLY A 57 1.87 -4.12 -10.57
C GLY A 57 1.80 -3.91 -12.08
N ASP A 58 0.69 -4.31 -12.72
CA ASP A 58 0.37 -4.04 -14.12
C ASP A 58 -0.17 -2.62 -14.38
N GLY A 59 -0.34 -1.82 -13.32
CA GLY A 59 -0.85 -0.45 -13.36
C GLY A 59 -2.37 -0.32 -13.45
N ASN A 60 -3.12 -1.43 -13.50
CA ASN A 60 -4.58 -1.39 -13.54
C ASN A 60 -5.15 -1.16 -12.14
N ALA A 61 -6.21 -0.35 -12.08
CA ALA A 61 -6.94 -0.11 -10.85
C ALA A 61 -8.15 -1.03 -10.73
N PHE A 62 -8.37 -1.55 -9.54
CA PHE A 62 -9.50 -2.42 -9.23
C PHE A 62 -9.89 -2.31 -7.77
N PHE A 63 -11.08 -2.78 -7.43
CA PHE A 63 -11.57 -2.86 -6.06
C PHE A 63 -11.50 -4.30 -5.57
N PHE A 64 -11.15 -4.46 -4.31
CA PHE A 64 -11.31 -5.73 -3.60
C PHE A 64 -11.93 -5.40 -2.25
N HIS A 65 -13.22 -5.72 -2.10
CA HIS A 65 -13.98 -5.29 -0.93
C HIS A 65 -13.67 -6.12 0.32
N GLY A 66 -13.42 -7.43 0.15
CA GLY A 66 -13.29 -8.34 1.29
C GLY A 66 -14.50 -8.25 2.24
N ARG A 67 -14.25 -8.50 3.52
CA ARG A 67 -15.22 -8.41 4.61
C ARG A 67 -14.69 -7.56 5.75
N ARG A 68 -15.59 -6.98 6.53
CA ARG A 68 -15.22 -6.30 7.78
C ARG A 68 -14.62 -7.31 8.76
N ASP A 69 -13.71 -6.82 9.60
CA ASP A 69 -13.09 -7.55 10.70
C ASP A 69 -12.47 -8.88 10.24
N ALA A 70 -11.84 -8.87 9.07
CA ALA A 70 -11.26 -10.04 8.44
C ALA A 70 -9.89 -9.73 7.82
N ASP A 71 -9.06 -10.76 7.70
CA ASP A 71 -7.70 -10.66 7.20
C ASP A 71 -7.58 -11.29 5.80
N PHE A 72 -6.84 -10.62 4.92
CA PHE A 72 -6.67 -11.04 3.53
C PHE A 72 -5.22 -10.95 3.07
N CYS A 73 -4.79 -11.95 2.30
CA CYS A 73 -3.50 -12.02 1.66
C CYS A 73 -3.42 -11.10 0.44
N ILE A 74 -2.65 -10.02 0.60
CA ILE A 74 -2.44 -9.00 -0.42
C ILE A 74 -1.28 -9.39 -1.34
N VAL A 75 -0.20 -9.92 -0.76
CA VAL A 75 0.97 -10.44 -1.48
C VAL A 75 1.40 -11.72 -0.80
N SER A 76 1.64 -12.77 -1.59
CA SER A 76 2.36 -13.94 -1.12
C SER A 76 3.37 -14.36 -2.17
N ASP A 77 4.63 -14.39 -1.75
CA ASP A 77 5.77 -14.85 -2.52
C ASP A 77 6.67 -15.69 -1.62
N ARG A 78 7.71 -16.33 -2.17
CA ARG A 78 8.60 -17.25 -1.44
C ARG A 78 9.14 -16.67 -0.12
N ASP A 79 9.66 -15.44 -0.17
CA ASP A 79 10.32 -14.77 0.97
C ASP A 79 9.58 -13.54 1.49
N LEU A 80 8.37 -13.27 1.00
CA LEU A 80 7.58 -12.10 1.37
C LEU A 80 6.09 -12.45 1.39
N HIS A 81 5.45 -12.24 2.53
CA HIS A 81 4.01 -12.35 2.67
C HIS A 81 3.46 -11.07 3.30
N ILE A 82 2.39 -10.52 2.73
CA ILE A 82 1.71 -9.35 3.24
C ILE A 82 0.22 -9.67 3.35
N ASN A 83 -0.27 -9.62 4.57
CA ASN A 83 -1.69 -9.62 4.87
C ASN A 83 -2.15 -8.23 5.24
N ALA A 84 -3.43 -7.97 5.04
CA ALA A 84 -4.11 -6.75 5.47
C ALA A 84 -5.34 -7.08 6.31
N HIS A 85 -5.50 -6.35 7.41
CA HIS A 85 -6.69 -6.38 8.25
C HIS A 85 -7.70 -5.35 7.73
N PHE A 86 -8.88 -5.83 7.37
CA PHE A 86 -9.96 -5.01 6.86
C PHE A 86 -10.90 -4.65 8.01
N ILE A 87 -11.12 -3.36 8.21
CA ILE A 87 -12.23 -2.85 9.04
C ILE A 87 -13.39 -2.48 8.13
N GLY A 88 -14.57 -2.29 8.71
CA GLY A 88 -15.69 -1.85 7.91
C GLY A 88 -16.88 -1.33 8.69
N LYS A 89 -17.78 -0.71 7.95
CA LYS A 89 -19.07 -0.23 8.43
C LYS A 89 -20.17 -0.88 7.60
N ARG A 90 -21.27 -1.23 8.27
CA ARG A 90 -22.43 -1.78 7.57
C ARG A 90 -22.96 -0.73 6.58
N GLY A 91 -23.19 -1.16 5.34
CA GLY A 91 -23.80 -0.32 4.33
C GLY A 91 -25.21 0.14 4.73
N ALA A 92 -25.70 1.19 4.06
CA ALA A 92 -27.05 1.68 4.25
C ALA A 92 -28.13 0.63 3.91
N ASP A 93 -29.36 0.85 4.37
CA ASP A 93 -30.49 -0.04 4.11
C ASP A 93 -30.65 -0.35 2.62
N GLY A 94 -30.70 -1.65 2.29
CA GLY A 94 -30.77 -2.14 0.92
C GLY A 94 -29.41 -2.45 0.26
N MET A 95 -28.29 -2.13 0.92
CA MET A 95 -26.97 -2.62 0.48
C MET A 95 -26.69 -4.02 1.03
N SER A 96 -26.24 -4.91 0.15
CA SER A 96 -25.84 -6.28 0.52
C SER A 96 -24.39 -6.39 1.01
N ARG A 97 -23.59 -5.32 0.86
CA ARG A 97 -22.16 -5.30 1.21
C ARG A 97 -21.86 -4.27 2.30
N ASP A 98 -20.82 -4.56 3.07
CA ASP A 98 -20.19 -3.59 3.96
C ASP A 98 -19.25 -2.68 3.17
N PHE A 99 -19.05 -1.46 3.68
CA PHE A 99 -17.91 -0.63 3.27
C PHE A 99 -16.70 -1.05 4.08
N THR A 100 -15.54 -1.16 3.44
CA THR A 100 -14.34 -1.66 4.07
C THR A 100 -13.13 -0.78 3.78
N TRP A 101 -12.15 -0.82 4.68
CA TRP A 101 -10.88 -0.10 4.57
C TRP A 101 -9.77 -0.94 5.19
N ILE A 102 -8.52 -0.72 4.80
CA ILE A 102 -7.36 -1.41 5.38
C ILE A 102 -6.93 -0.67 6.65
N GLN A 103 -7.08 -1.28 7.82
CA GLN A 103 -6.62 -0.68 9.07
C GLN A 103 -5.15 -1.01 9.36
N ALA A 104 -4.72 -2.21 9.00
CA ALA A 104 -3.37 -2.66 9.29
C ALA A 104 -2.86 -3.62 8.23
N ILE A 105 -1.55 -3.75 8.17
CA ILE A 105 -0.85 -4.81 7.43
C ILE A 105 0.12 -5.54 8.35
N ALA A 106 0.32 -6.82 8.07
CA ALA A 106 1.45 -7.57 8.57
C ALA A 106 2.33 -8.01 7.40
N VAL A 107 3.63 -7.82 7.55
CA VAL A 107 4.65 -8.21 6.59
C VAL A 107 5.52 -9.28 7.21
N LEU A 108 5.43 -10.49 6.68
CA LEU A 108 6.29 -11.61 7.05
C LEU A 108 7.40 -11.74 6.01
N PHE A 109 8.64 -11.87 6.48
CA PHE A 109 9.80 -12.01 5.61
C PHE A 109 10.88 -12.88 6.25
N ASP A 110 11.92 -13.20 5.48
CA ASP A 110 13.03 -14.08 5.90
C ASP A 110 12.53 -15.45 6.39
N GLY A 111 11.73 -16.11 5.54
CA GLY A 111 11.13 -17.42 5.84
C GLY A 111 10.13 -17.42 7.01
N GLY A 112 9.61 -16.24 7.38
CA GLY A 112 8.65 -16.08 8.48
C GLY A 112 9.30 -15.86 9.84
N ARG A 113 10.64 -15.70 9.87
CA ARG A 113 11.37 -15.39 11.10
C ARG A 113 11.03 -14.01 11.64
N HIS A 114 10.75 -13.06 10.75
CA HIS A 114 10.44 -11.69 11.12
C HIS A 114 9.01 -11.31 10.72
N GLN A 115 8.35 -10.57 11.60
CA GLN A 115 6.98 -10.10 11.47
C GLN A 115 6.95 -8.60 11.76
N LEU A 116 6.62 -7.80 10.75
CA LEU A 116 6.42 -6.37 10.90
C LEU A 116 4.92 -6.06 10.85
N TYR A 117 4.43 -5.33 11.85
CA TYR A 117 3.08 -4.76 11.87
C TYR A 117 3.15 -3.28 11.51
N VAL A 118 2.19 -2.81 10.71
CA VAL A 118 1.91 -1.38 10.50
C VAL A 118 0.41 -1.18 10.54
N GLY A 119 -0.08 -0.38 11.48
CA GLY A 119 -1.52 -0.16 11.67
C GLY A 119 -1.88 1.28 11.95
N ALA A 120 -3.13 1.64 11.65
CA ALA A 120 -3.77 2.86 12.11
C ALA A 120 -4.51 2.61 13.43
N ARG A 121 -4.16 3.36 14.47
CA ARG A 121 -4.83 3.34 15.77
C ARG A 121 -6.26 3.85 15.61
N LYS A 122 -7.21 3.11 16.18
CA LYS A 122 -8.60 3.56 16.30
C LYS A 122 -8.65 4.89 17.05
N THR A 123 -9.41 5.85 16.53
CA THR A 123 -9.58 7.16 17.15
C THR A 123 -11.04 7.58 17.08
N ALA A 124 -11.56 8.19 18.15
CA ALA A 124 -12.91 8.73 18.12
C ALA A 124 -12.99 9.99 17.24
N LYS A 125 -11.94 10.82 17.28
CA LYS A 125 -11.84 12.06 16.52
C LYS A 125 -10.47 12.15 15.84
N TRP A 126 -10.47 12.59 14.59
CA TRP A 126 -9.24 12.83 13.85
C TRP A 126 -8.59 14.17 14.23
N ASP A 127 -7.27 14.15 14.34
CA ASP A 127 -6.41 15.32 14.53
C ASP A 127 -5.14 15.09 13.69
N ASP A 128 -4.88 15.98 12.74
CA ASP A 128 -3.77 15.86 11.79
C ASP A 128 -2.39 15.91 12.48
N ASP A 129 -2.32 16.52 13.67
CA ASP A 129 -1.08 16.71 14.42
C ASP A 129 -0.79 15.55 15.41
N VAL A 130 -1.75 14.64 15.61
CA VAL A 130 -1.59 13.48 16.49
C VAL A 130 -1.29 12.24 15.67
N ASP A 131 -0.11 11.64 15.88
CA ASP A 131 0.27 10.42 15.19
C ASP A 131 -0.61 9.22 15.61
N ARG A 132 -1.21 8.58 14.62
CA ARG A 132 -2.09 7.41 14.78
C ARG A 132 -1.45 6.16 14.21
N LEU A 133 -0.19 6.20 13.80
CA LEU A 133 0.50 4.99 13.37
C LEU A 133 0.97 4.14 14.56
N GLU A 134 0.91 2.84 14.37
CA GLU A 134 1.47 1.85 15.27
C GLU A 134 2.31 0.86 14.48
N LEU A 135 3.55 0.67 14.91
CA LEU A 135 4.49 -0.22 14.27
C LEU A 135 5.14 -1.12 15.31
N THR A 136 5.24 -2.41 15.00
CA THR A 136 6.02 -3.37 15.79
C THR A 136 6.84 -4.25 14.86
N LEU A 137 8.04 -4.63 15.31
CA LEU A 137 8.87 -5.66 14.68
C LEU A 137 9.02 -6.80 15.69
N ASP A 138 8.59 -8.00 15.32
CA ASP A 138 8.67 -9.21 16.15
C ASP A 138 8.00 -9.04 17.52
N GLY A 139 6.90 -8.27 17.54
CA GLY A 139 6.16 -7.92 18.75
C GLY A 139 6.71 -6.71 19.51
N GLU A 140 7.93 -6.27 19.22
CA GLU A 140 8.57 -5.13 19.89
C GLU A 140 8.20 -3.81 19.20
N PRO A 141 7.81 -2.75 19.95
CA PRO A 141 7.46 -1.46 19.37
C PRO A 141 8.60 -0.80 18.59
N VAL A 142 8.27 -0.23 17.44
CA VAL A 142 9.18 0.63 16.67
C VAL A 142 8.97 2.08 17.08
N HIS A 143 9.93 2.63 17.82
CA HIS A 143 9.91 4.03 18.24
C HIS A 143 10.71 4.91 17.28
N LEU A 144 10.01 5.79 16.56
CA LEU A 144 10.65 6.85 15.79
C LEU A 144 11.06 7.99 16.72
N PRO A 145 12.26 8.57 16.57
CA PRO A 145 12.64 9.78 17.26
C PRO A 145 11.69 10.95 16.95
N ASP A 146 11.55 11.89 17.88
CA ASP A 146 10.84 13.14 17.60
C ASP A 146 11.62 13.99 16.58
N GLY A 147 10.92 14.55 15.60
CA GLY A 147 11.49 15.51 14.63
C GLY A 147 11.23 15.14 13.17
N ALA A 148 11.40 16.13 12.28
CA ALA A 148 11.27 15.93 10.85
C ALA A 148 12.37 14.99 10.31
N ASP A 149 12.01 14.14 9.35
CA ASP A 149 12.90 13.14 8.73
C ASP A 149 13.50 12.13 9.75
N ALA A 150 12.82 11.90 10.87
CA ALA A 150 13.20 10.90 11.86
C ALA A 150 13.32 9.52 11.22
N LYS A 151 14.36 8.78 11.60
CA LYS A 151 14.64 7.44 11.09
C LYS A 151 15.00 6.51 12.23
N TRP A 152 14.39 5.34 12.19
CA TRP A 152 14.74 4.18 13.00
C TRP A 152 15.31 3.08 12.09
N THR A 153 16.30 2.35 12.59
CA THR A 153 16.89 1.18 11.93
C THR A 153 16.88 0.03 12.92
N SER A 154 16.44 -1.15 12.49
CA SER A 154 16.40 -2.32 13.36
C SER A 154 17.81 -2.79 13.73
N ALA A 155 18.01 -3.09 15.01
CA ALA A 155 19.25 -3.72 15.48
C ALA A 155 19.31 -5.21 15.09
N ALA A 156 18.16 -5.90 15.04
CA ALA A 156 18.06 -7.31 14.69
C ALA A 156 18.09 -7.54 13.17
N VAL A 157 17.57 -6.59 12.40
CA VAL A 157 17.51 -6.63 10.93
C VAL A 157 18.12 -5.34 10.37
N PRO A 158 19.45 -5.23 10.24
CA PRO A 158 20.11 -3.96 9.86
C PRO A 158 19.67 -3.37 8.51
N ALA A 159 19.11 -4.20 7.61
CA ALA A 159 18.56 -3.77 6.33
C ALA A 159 17.15 -3.16 6.42
N LEU A 160 16.47 -3.32 7.57
CA LEU A 160 15.14 -2.78 7.83
C LEU A 160 15.24 -1.40 8.50
N SER A 161 14.59 -0.41 7.89
CA SER A 161 14.43 0.91 8.48
C SER A 161 13.03 1.47 8.29
N VAL A 162 12.65 2.34 9.21
CA VAL A 162 11.39 3.11 9.18
C VAL A 162 11.77 4.58 9.27
N SER A 163 11.20 5.41 8.42
CA SER A 163 11.36 6.86 8.50
C SER A 163 10.02 7.58 8.46
N SER A 164 9.88 8.64 9.25
CA SER A 164 8.75 9.57 9.13
C SER A 164 8.73 10.19 7.73
N THR A 165 7.54 10.35 7.16
CA THR A 165 7.35 11.01 5.85
C THR A 165 6.48 12.26 5.92
N LYS A 166 5.87 12.50 7.07
CA LYS A 166 5.07 13.65 7.46
C LYS A 166 5.40 13.98 8.92
N ALA A 167 4.90 15.11 9.42
CA ALA A 167 5.01 15.45 10.84
C ALA A 167 4.29 14.43 11.73
N ALA A 168 3.14 13.92 11.28
CA ALA A 168 2.40 12.82 11.89
C ALA A 168 1.73 11.98 10.78
N ASN A 169 1.30 10.76 11.11
CA ASN A 169 0.44 9.92 10.28
C ASN A 169 1.05 9.50 8.93
N GLY A 170 2.38 9.44 8.82
CA GLY A 170 3.03 8.99 7.58
C GLY A 170 4.42 8.40 7.81
N VAL A 171 4.64 7.17 7.32
CA VAL A 171 5.93 6.48 7.39
C VAL A 171 6.32 5.85 6.06
N LEU A 172 7.62 5.64 5.89
CA LEU A 172 8.21 4.82 4.85
C LEU A 172 9.00 3.70 5.53
N VAL A 173 8.55 2.47 5.32
CA VAL A 173 9.25 1.26 5.72
C VAL A 173 10.07 0.77 4.53
N VAL A 174 11.35 0.48 4.75
CA VAL A 174 12.26 -0.05 3.74
C VAL A 174 12.97 -1.26 4.30
N LEU A 175 12.84 -2.39 3.60
CA LEU A 175 13.76 -3.51 3.74
C LEU A 175 14.65 -3.53 2.48
N ASP A 176 15.92 -3.20 2.65
CA ASP A 176 16.84 -3.01 1.53
C ASP A 176 16.90 -4.25 0.62
N GLY A 177 16.83 -4.03 -0.70
CA GLY A 177 16.79 -5.09 -1.71
C GLY A 177 15.49 -5.93 -1.75
N LYS A 178 14.49 -5.63 -0.93
CA LYS A 178 13.23 -6.39 -0.87
C LYS A 178 12.02 -5.54 -1.21
N PHE A 179 11.72 -4.52 -0.39
CA PHE A 179 10.52 -3.72 -0.57
C PHE A 179 10.64 -2.32 0.04
N LYS A 180 9.74 -1.44 -0.42
CA LYS A 180 9.42 -0.14 0.19
C LYS A 180 7.91 -0.05 0.33
N ILE A 181 7.46 0.24 1.55
CA ILE A 181 6.05 0.42 1.87
C ILE A 181 5.89 1.80 2.46
N ARG A 182 5.16 2.67 1.76
CA ARG A 182 4.71 3.94 2.32
C ARG A 182 3.32 3.74 2.87
N ALA A 183 3.11 4.11 4.11
CA ALA A 183 1.83 4.01 4.80
C ALA A 183 1.48 5.37 5.39
N ASN A 184 0.28 5.86 5.07
CA ASN A 184 -0.30 7.03 5.71
C ASN A 184 -1.54 6.61 6.48
N ALA A 185 -1.62 6.96 7.77
CA ALA A 185 -2.88 6.90 8.47
C ALA A 185 -3.75 8.08 8.01
N VAL A 186 -5.00 7.81 7.65
CA VAL A 186 -5.94 8.82 7.15
C VAL A 186 -7.33 8.58 7.74
N PRO A 187 -8.12 9.64 7.97
CA PRO A 187 -9.53 9.49 8.33
C PRO A 187 -10.36 9.22 7.08
N ILE A 188 -11.58 8.71 7.29
CA ILE A 188 -12.64 8.90 6.30
C ILE A 188 -13.15 10.33 6.45
N THR A 189 -13.09 11.13 5.39
CA THR A 189 -13.55 12.53 5.46
C THR A 189 -15.06 12.64 5.34
N GLU A 190 -15.63 13.76 5.79
CA GLU A 190 -17.05 14.06 5.58
C GLU A 190 -17.41 14.08 4.09
N GLU A 191 -16.50 14.54 3.25
CA GLU A 191 -16.68 14.57 1.80
C GLU A 191 -16.71 13.15 1.22
N ASP A 192 -15.78 12.27 1.62
CA ASP A 192 -15.81 10.86 1.20
C ASP A 192 -17.12 10.19 1.64
N SER A 193 -17.52 10.42 2.89
CA SER A 193 -18.77 9.89 3.46
C SER A 193 -19.99 10.38 2.67
N ARG A 194 -20.01 11.66 2.27
CA ARG A 194 -21.09 12.27 1.49
C ARG A 194 -21.15 11.73 0.06
N VAL A 195 -20.01 11.59 -0.61
CA VAL A 195 -19.93 11.15 -2.01
C VAL A 195 -20.27 9.67 -2.13
N HIS A 196 -19.80 8.85 -1.19
CA HIS A 196 -19.95 7.39 -1.26
C HIS A 196 -21.10 6.84 -0.40
N GLY A 197 -21.72 7.67 0.43
CA GLY A 197 -22.83 7.28 1.29
C GLY A 197 -22.40 6.38 2.45
N TYR A 198 -21.19 6.55 2.97
CA TYR A 198 -20.67 5.73 4.08
C TYR A 198 -21.44 5.95 5.38
N GLY A 199 -22.02 7.13 5.58
CA GLY A 199 -22.71 7.47 6.83
C GLY A 199 -21.76 7.56 8.04
N VAL A 200 -20.49 7.87 7.79
CA VAL A 200 -19.49 8.14 8.82
C VAL A 200 -19.67 9.56 9.33
N THR A 201 -19.64 9.71 10.66
CA THR A 201 -19.76 10.98 11.39
C THR A 201 -18.43 11.37 12.04
N ALA A 202 -18.29 12.61 12.47
CA ALA A 202 -17.08 13.12 13.12
C ALA A 202 -16.66 12.34 14.40
N ASP A 203 -17.60 11.66 15.06
CA ASP A 203 -17.35 10.84 16.27
C ASP A 203 -17.06 9.35 15.97
N ASP A 204 -17.04 8.95 14.69
CA ASP A 204 -16.82 7.58 14.20
C ASP A 204 -15.67 7.58 13.18
N CYS A 205 -14.54 8.19 13.53
CA CYS A 205 -13.37 8.28 12.66
C CYS A 205 -12.70 6.89 12.50
N LEU A 206 -13.14 6.12 11.51
CA LEU A 206 -12.48 4.91 11.04
C LEU A 206 -11.15 5.27 10.36
N ALA A 207 -10.11 5.46 11.17
CA ALA A 207 -8.75 5.63 10.69
C ALA A 207 -8.30 4.37 9.96
N HIS A 208 -7.77 4.56 8.76
CA HIS A 208 -7.29 3.50 7.88
C HIS A 208 -5.98 3.90 7.21
N LEU A 209 -5.41 2.99 6.41
CA LEU A 209 -4.14 3.15 5.75
C LEU A 209 -4.33 3.39 4.25
N ASP A 210 -3.74 4.48 3.77
CA ASP A 210 -3.34 4.62 2.38
C ASP A 210 -1.94 4.04 2.21
N LEU A 211 -1.81 3.06 1.32
CA LEU A 211 -0.62 2.23 1.13
C LEU A 211 -0.08 2.40 -0.29
N ALA A 212 1.23 2.59 -0.40
CA ALA A 212 1.96 2.44 -1.65
C ALA A 212 3.08 1.40 -1.48
N PHE A 213 3.08 0.42 -2.37
CA PHE A 213 4.02 -0.68 -2.41
C PHE A 213 5.00 -0.52 -3.56
N LYS A 214 6.27 -0.82 -3.28
CA LYS A 214 7.29 -1.06 -4.28
C LYS A 214 8.06 -2.31 -3.89
N PHE A 215 8.07 -3.31 -4.75
CA PHE A 215 8.80 -4.55 -4.54
C PHE A 215 10.00 -4.60 -5.48
N GLU A 216 11.12 -5.14 -4.99
CA GLU A 216 12.38 -5.21 -5.74
C GLU A 216 12.71 -6.65 -6.17
N THR A 217 12.24 -7.67 -5.44
CA THR A 217 12.66 -9.07 -5.64
C THR A 217 11.50 -10.08 -5.56
N LEU A 218 10.37 -9.79 -6.22
CA LEU A 218 9.29 -10.77 -6.37
C LEU A 218 9.66 -11.88 -7.35
N THR A 219 9.30 -13.13 -7.04
CA THR A 219 9.43 -14.25 -7.99
C THR A 219 8.30 -14.24 -9.02
N GLY A 220 8.46 -15.04 -10.09
CA GLY A 220 7.41 -15.23 -11.09
C GLY A 220 6.16 -15.97 -10.59
N ASP A 221 6.20 -16.58 -9.40
CA ASP A 221 5.07 -17.31 -8.79
C ASP A 221 4.33 -16.46 -7.74
N VAL A 222 4.67 -15.16 -7.59
CA VAL A 222 3.99 -14.27 -6.64
C VAL A 222 2.47 -14.26 -6.82
N HIS A 223 1.73 -14.31 -5.71
CA HIS A 223 0.27 -14.34 -5.67
C HIS A 223 -0.29 -13.39 -4.58
N GLY A 224 -1.55 -13.56 -4.18
CA GLY A 224 -2.33 -12.59 -3.38
C GLY A 224 -3.11 -11.59 -4.25
N VAL A 225 -3.96 -10.77 -3.60
CA VAL A 225 -4.85 -9.79 -4.26
C VAL A 225 -4.08 -8.88 -5.22
N VAL A 226 -2.99 -8.28 -4.74
CA VAL A 226 -2.11 -7.41 -5.52
C VAL A 226 -0.96 -8.19 -6.12
N GLY A 227 -0.37 -9.13 -5.38
CA GLY A 227 0.85 -9.80 -5.81
C GLY A 227 0.73 -10.53 -7.14
N GLN A 228 -0.40 -11.19 -7.41
CA GLN A 228 -0.61 -11.87 -8.70
C GLN A 228 -0.49 -10.94 -9.92
N THR A 229 -0.79 -9.65 -9.75
CA THR A 229 -0.73 -8.65 -10.83
C THR A 229 0.70 -8.28 -11.25
N TYR A 230 1.72 -8.73 -10.50
CA TYR A 230 3.12 -8.56 -10.85
C TYR A 230 3.65 -9.66 -11.78
N ARG A 231 2.90 -10.75 -11.97
CA ARG A 231 3.32 -11.84 -12.84
C ARG A 231 3.20 -11.43 -14.31
N SER A 232 4.16 -11.84 -15.12
CA SER A 232 4.19 -11.54 -16.55
C SER A 232 3.09 -12.24 -17.35
N ASP A 233 2.57 -13.35 -16.81
CA ASP A 233 1.49 -14.16 -17.40
C ASP A 233 0.11 -13.85 -16.78
N TYR A 234 0.02 -12.87 -15.87
CA TYR A 234 -1.25 -12.50 -15.26
C TYR A 234 -2.19 -11.86 -16.28
N VAL A 235 -3.45 -12.31 -16.26
CA VAL A 235 -4.52 -11.78 -17.08
C VAL A 235 -5.62 -11.29 -16.15
N ASN A 236 -6.09 -10.06 -16.38
CA ASN A 236 -7.16 -9.48 -15.58
C ASN A 236 -8.46 -10.31 -15.71
N HIS A 237 -8.98 -10.76 -14.57
CA HIS A 237 -10.23 -11.51 -14.47
C HIS A 237 -11.45 -10.63 -14.13
N PHE A 238 -11.27 -9.32 -14.13
CA PHE A 238 -12.31 -8.32 -13.96
C PHE A 238 -12.44 -7.45 -15.20
N ASP A 239 -13.61 -6.84 -15.39
CA ASP A 239 -13.83 -5.92 -16.51
C ASP A 239 -13.10 -4.59 -16.25
N VAL A 240 -11.93 -4.44 -16.87
CA VAL A 240 -11.11 -3.21 -16.81
C VAL A 240 -11.84 -1.97 -17.34
N LYS A 241 -12.94 -2.13 -18.10
CA LYS A 241 -13.75 -1.01 -18.62
C LYS A 241 -14.89 -0.62 -17.71
N ALA A 242 -15.19 -1.43 -16.69
CA ALA A 242 -16.22 -1.07 -15.72
C ALA A 242 -15.82 0.20 -14.96
N SER A 243 -16.81 0.97 -14.50
CA SER A 243 -16.55 2.13 -13.64
C SER A 243 -15.92 1.73 -12.30
N MET A 244 -16.24 0.53 -11.82
CA MET A 244 -15.66 -0.08 -10.62
C MET A 244 -15.23 -1.53 -10.92
N PRO A 245 -14.08 -1.73 -11.60
CA PRO A 245 -13.54 -3.06 -11.85
C PRO A 245 -13.30 -3.75 -10.52
N THR A 246 -13.92 -4.90 -10.28
CA THR A 246 -13.88 -5.56 -8.97
C THR A 246 -13.27 -6.94 -9.08
N MET A 247 -12.25 -7.20 -8.26
CA MET A 247 -11.62 -8.50 -8.13
C MET A 247 -12.45 -9.39 -7.19
N GLY A 248 -12.95 -10.50 -7.72
CA GLY A 248 -13.63 -11.53 -6.95
C GLY A 248 -12.67 -12.54 -6.32
N GLY A 249 -13.22 -13.66 -5.82
CA GLY A 249 -12.42 -14.76 -5.29
C GLY A 249 -11.94 -14.55 -3.86
N GLU A 250 -12.70 -13.82 -3.04
CA GLU A 250 -12.38 -13.51 -1.64
C GLU A 250 -11.89 -14.72 -0.83
N SER A 251 -12.54 -15.88 -0.98
CA SER A 251 -12.16 -17.11 -0.28
C SER A 251 -10.73 -17.58 -0.58
N ASN A 252 -10.17 -17.21 -1.73
CA ASN A 252 -8.80 -17.56 -2.10
C ASN A 252 -7.77 -16.74 -1.32
N PHE A 253 -8.16 -15.56 -0.86
CA PHE A 253 -7.28 -14.59 -0.20
C PHE A 253 -7.48 -14.53 1.32
N SER A 254 -8.59 -15.06 1.84
CA SER A 254 -8.86 -15.09 3.29
C SER A 254 -7.73 -15.81 4.03
N THR A 255 -7.28 -15.25 5.15
CA THR A 255 -6.36 -15.89 6.09
C THR A 255 -7.04 -16.12 7.43
N SER A 256 -6.47 -16.99 8.27
CA SER A 256 -7.01 -17.23 9.62
C SER A 256 -6.68 -16.13 10.62
N SER A 257 -5.62 -15.35 10.35
CA SER A 257 -5.24 -14.17 11.12
C SER A 257 -4.31 -13.27 10.31
N LEU A 258 -4.11 -12.05 10.79
CA LEU A 258 -3.21 -11.07 10.20
C LEU A 258 -1.78 -11.61 10.02
N PHE A 259 -1.25 -12.41 10.96
CA PHE A 259 0.09 -13.00 10.86
C PHE A 259 0.13 -14.42 10.30
N ALA A 260 -0.99 -14.95 9.79
CA ALA A 260 -1.03 -16.30 9.21
C ALA A 260 -0.82 -16.27 7.70
N ALA A 261 0.16 -17.04 7.21
CA ALA A 261 0.43 -17.20 5.78
C ALA A 261 -0.29 -18.42 5.19
N ASP A 262 -1.60 -18.51 5.40
CA ASP A 262 -2.40 -19.72 5.16
C ASP A 262 -3.57 -19.53 4.16
N CYS A 263 -3.56 -18.46 3.37
CA CYS A 263 -4.52 -18.30 2.30
C CYS A 263 -4.38 -19.42 1.24
N ALA A 264 -5.45 -19.69 0.48
CA ALA A 264 -5.45 -20.75 -0.52
C ALA A 264 -4.41 -20.55 -1.63
N VAL A 265 -3.99 -19.30 -1.86
CA VAL A 265 -2.98 -18.92 -2.85
C VAL A 265 -1.60 -18.68 -2.25
N ALA A 266 -1.36 -19.11 -1.01
CA ALA A 266 -0.08 -18.91 -0.36
C ALA A 266 1.07 -19.52 -1.18
N ARG A 267 2.15 -18.77 -1.24
CA ARG A 267 3.46 -19.11 -1.83
C ARG A 267 4.61 -18.91 -0.85
N PHE A 268 4.27 -18.44 0.33
CA PHE A 268 5.23 -18.17 1.39
C PHE A 268 5.65 -19.47 2.07
N GLY A 269 6.94 -19.63 2.28
CA GLY A 269 7.47 -20.79 2.97
C GLY A 269 8.99 -20.86 2.92
N PRO A 270 9.61 -21.60 3.83
CA PRO A 270 11.07 -21.75 3.86
C PRO A 270 11.59 -22.28 2.53
N ALA A 271 12.71 -21.72 2.07
CA ALA A 271 13.43 -22.14 0.88
C ALA A 271 13.76 -23.64 0.94
N GLY A 272 12.89 -24.46 0.37
CA GLY A 272 12.92 -25.91 0.50
C GLY A 272 11.76 -26.64 -0.16
N ARG A 273 10.73 -25.92 -0.62
CA ARG A 273 9.72 -26.43 -1.54
C ARG A 273 9.55 -25.43 -2.69
N HIS A 274 9.91 -25.86 -3.90
CA HIS A 274 9.74 -25.21 -5.20
C HIS A 274 10.97 -24.48 -5.80
N ASP A 275 11.22 -24.88 -7.06
CA ASP A 275 12.38 -24.67 -7.92
C ASP A 275 12.51 -23.21 -8.41
N ASP A 276 13.75 -22.79 -8.65
CA ASP A 276 14.16 -21.40 -8.81
C ASP A 276 13.64 -20.69 -10.08
N GLY A 277 13.18 -19.45 -9.88
CA GLY A 277 12.84 -18.51 -10.95
C GLY A 277 12.71 -17.09 -10.42
N ALA A 278 13.82 -16.47 -10.01
CA ALA A 278 13.85 -15.05 -9.67
C ALA A 278 13.54 -14.23 -10.94
N ALA A 279 12.34 -13.67 -11.02
CA ALA A 279 11.97 -12.76 -12.08
C ALA A 279 12.66 -11.41 -11.82
N VAL A 280 13.74 -11.15 -12.55
CA VAL A 280 14.39 -9.83 -12.54
C VAL A 280 13.47 -8.86 -13.27
N ILE A 281 12.69 -8.06 -12.54
CA ILE A 281 11.95 -6.94 -13.14
C ILE A 281 12.97 -5.84 -13.44
N SER A 282 13.50 -5.88 -14.67
CA SER A 282 14.23 -4.76 -15.27
C SER A 282 13.33 -3.52 -15.30
N GLU A 283 13.95 -2.38 -15.03
CA GLU A 283 13.37 -1.03 -14.94
C GLU A 283 12.00 -0.87 -15.63
N LEU A 284 10.98 -0.55 -14.84
CA LEU A 284 9.72 -0.05 -15.35
C LEU A 284 10.03 1.26 -16.11
N ALA A 285 10.20 1.16 -17.43
CA ALA A 285 10.22 2.31 -18.32
C ALA A 285 8.97 3.12 -17.99
N GLY A 286 9.19 4.35 -17.49
CA GLY A 286 8.11 5.18 -16.98
C GLY A 286 7.02 5.36 -18.03
N VAL A 287 5.85 4.76 -17.80
CA VAL A 287 4.67 5.04 -18.61
C VAL A 287 4.25 6.48 -18.31
N THR A 288 4.52 7.39 -19.25
CA THR A 288 3.98 8.74 -19.20
C THR A 288 2.56 8.74 -19.75
N CYS A 289 1.57 8.73 -18.86
CA CYS A 289 0.19 9.01 -19.20
C CYS A 289 -0.02 10.52 -19.27
N ALA A 290 -0.43 11.05 -20.42
CA ALA A 290 -0.91 12.43 -20.55
C ALA A 290 -2.44 12.43 -20.64
N SER A 291 -3.10 13.12 -19.71
CA SER A 291 -4.54 13.35 -19.74
C SER A 291 -4.82 14.62 -20.55
N GLY A 292 -5.39 14.47 -21.75
CA GLY A 292 -6.01 15.61 -22.44
C GLY A 292 -7.20 16.10 -21.63
N MET A 293 -7.34 17.43 -21.48
CA MET A 293 -8.33 18.09 -20.60
C MET A 293 -9.80 17.96 -21.05
N SER A 294 -10.19 16.91 -21.78
CA SER A 294 -11.59 16.67 -22.13
C SER A 294 -11.84 15.20 -22.46
N GLY A 295 -12.57 14.50 -21.58
CA GLY A 295 -13.45 13.36 -21.85
C GLY A 295 -12.97 12.19 -22.73
N GLN A 296 -12.95 11.00 -22.10
CA GLN A 296 -12.84 9.65 -22.65
C GLN A 296 -11.45 9.14 -23.10
N GLY A 297 -10.86 8.32 -22.21
CA GLY A 297 -9.88 7.29 -22.55
C GLY A 297 -8.41 7.70 -22.41
N VAL A 298 -7.71 7.05 -21.48
CA VAL A 298 -6.24 7.05 -21.45
C VAL A 298 -5.78 5.86 -22.31
N VAL A 299 -5.08 6.13 -23.42
CA VAL A 299 -4.41 5.08 -24.20
C VAL A 299 -2.94 5.09 -23.82
N CYS A 300 -2.51 4.09 -23.07
CA CYS A 300 -1.09 3.83 -22.80
C CYS A 300 -0.53 2.97 -23.94
N LYS A 301 0.49 3.46 -24.63
CA LYS A 301 1.32 2.63 -25.51
C LYS A 301 2.66 2.37 -24.82
N LYS A 302 3.15 1.13 -24.95
CA LYS A 302 4.54 0.76 -24.66
C LYS A 302 5.49 1.51 -25.59
#